data_AF-A0A940M3X8-F1
#
_entry.id   AF-A0A940M3X8-F1
#
_cell.length_a   1.000
_cell.length_b   1.000
_cell.length_c   1.000
_cell.angle_alpha   90.00
_cell.angle_beta   90.00
_cell.angle_gamma   90.00
#
_symmetry.space_group_name_H-M   'P 1'
#
loop_
_entity.id
_entity.type
_entity.pdbx_description
1 polymer ?
#
loop_
_entity_poly.entity_id
_entity_poly.type
_entity_poly.pdbx_seq_one_letter_code
_entity_poly.pdbx_strand_id
1 'polypeptide(L)' 'GVAIGPILMGISKPVHILTSSATPRRVLNMTAIAAVDAQIRAQMEGERRG' A
#
# COMPACT_ATOMS: atom_id res chain seq x y z
N GLY A 1 -15.00 1.60 -10.74
CA GLY A 1 -14.09 1.90 -9.63
C GLY A 1 -13.16 0.74 -9.42
N VAL A 2 -11.86 0.98 -9.25
CA VAL A 2 -10.90 -0.07 -8.88
C VAL A 2 -11.06 -0.30 -7.38
N ALA A 3 -11.52 -1.50 -6.98
CA ALA A 3 -11.49 -1.88 -5.57
C ALA A 3 -10.03 -1.93 -5.11
N ILE A 4 -9.65 -1.00 -4.23
CA ILE A 4 -8.45 -1.10 -3.42
C ILE A 4 -8.81 -2.08 -2.30
N GLY A 5 -8.02 -3.16 -2.20
CA GLY A 5 -8.25 -4.28 -1.28
C GLY A 5 -8.09 -3.89 0.19
N PRO A 6 -8.38 -4.81 1.13
CA PRO A 6 -8.58 -4.51 2.54
C PRO A 6 -7.38 -3.77 3.14
N ILE A 7 -7.63 -2.59 3.70
CA ILE A 7 -6.61 -1.82 4.41
C ILE A 7 -6.45 -2.44 5.80
N LEU A 8 -5.31 -3.10 6.01
CA LEU A 8 -4.97 -3.70 7.29
C LEU A 8 -4.48 -2.62 8.29
N MET A 9 -4.97 -2.68 9.53
CA MET A 9 -4.56 -1.81 10.64
C MET A 9 -3.59 -2.54 11.57
N GLY A 10 -2.70 -1.80 12.25
CA GLY A 10 -1.75 -2.37 13.23
C GLY A 10 -0.46 -2.97 12.64
N ILE A 11 -0.31 -2.96 11.32
CA ILE A 11 0.90 -3.40 10.61
C ILE A 11 1.94 -2.28 10.52
N SER A 12 3.23 -2.65 10.62
CA SER A 12 4.36 -1.70 10.58
C SER A 12 4.69 -1.17 9.18
N LYS A 13 4.16 -1.78 8.12
CA LYS A 13 4.36 -1.37 6.71
C LYS A 13 3.05 -1.51 5.93
N PRO A 14 2.84 -0.81 4.80
CA PRO A 14 1.64 -0.95 3.98
C PRO A 14 1.51 -2.37 3.39
N VAL A 15 0.28 -2.90 3.36
CA VAL A 15 -0.04 -4.20 2.79
C VAL A 15 -1.31 -4.09 1.96
N HIS A 16 -1.26 -4.60 0.73
CA HIS A 16 -2.39 -4.64 -0.21
C HIS A 16 -2.57 -6.06 -0.74
N ILE A 17 -3.77 -6.63 -0.60
CA ILE A 17 -4.07 -8.00 -1.01
C ILE A 17 -4.66 -8.01 -2.43
N LEU A 18 -4.09 -8.86 -3.29
CA LEU A 18 -4.58 -9.14 -4.64
C LEU A 18 -5.22 -10.54 -4.71
N THR A 19 -6.19 -10.70 -5.61
CA THR A 19 -6.76 -12.01 -5.96
C THR A 19 -5.94 -12.69 -7.06
N SER A 20 -6.00 -14.02 -7.16
CA SER A 20 -5.32 -14.78 -8.22
C SER A 20 -5.78 -14.41 -9.64
N SER A 21 -6.95 -13.77 -9.77
CA SER A 21 -7.49 -13.24 -11.01
C SER A 21 -6.93 -11.87 -11.43
N ALA A 22 -5.98 -11.30 -10.67
CA ALA A 22 -5.39 -10.00 -10.98
C ALA A 22 -4.56 -10.05 -12.27
N THR A 23 -4.79 -9.07 -13.15
CA THR A 23 -3.97 -8.92 -14.37
C THR A 23 -2.59 -8.34 -14.04
N PRO A 24 -1.57 -8.53 -14.91
CA PRO A 24 -0.24 -7.96 -14.71
C PRO A 24 -0.24 -6.45 -14.49
N ARG A 25 -1.09 -5.70 -15.22
CA ARG A 25 -1.26 -4.25 -15.02
C ARG A 25 -1.78 -3.90 -13.62
N ARG A 26 -2.68 -4.72 -13.06
CA ARG A 26 -3.17 -4.54 -11.68
C ARG A 26 -2.07 -4.78 -10.66
N VAL A 27 -1.21 -5.79 -10.87
CA VAL A 27 -0.06 -6.05 -10.02
C VAL A 27 0.88 -4.83 -10.01
N LEU A 28 1.29 -4.36 -11.20
CA LEU A 28 2.18 -3.20 -11.34
C LEU A 28 1.62 -1.94 -10.68
N ASN A 29 0.34 -1.63 -10.95
CA ASN A 29 -0.30 -0.46 -10.36
C ASN A 29 -0.37 -0.57 -8.83
N MET A 30 -0.67 -1.75 -8.27
CA MET A 30 -0.72 -1.94 -6.81
C MET A 30 0.67 -1.90 -6.16
N THR A 31 1.71 -2.34 -6.85
CA THR A 31 3.09 -2.15 -6.38
C THR A 31 3.47 -0.68 -6.31
N ALA A 32 3.10 0.12 -7.32
CA ALA A 32 3.34 1.56 -7.31
C ALA A 32 2.63 2.25 -6.12
N ILE A 33 1.37 1.89 -5.88
CA ILE A 33 0.60 2.39 -4.72
C ILE A 33 1.29 1.98 -3.41
N ALA A 34 1.68 0.72 -3.26
CA ALA A 34 2.34 0.23 -2.05
C ALA A 34 3.66 0.97 -1.74
N ALA A 35 4.43 1.31 -2.78
CA ALA A 35 5.67 2.06 -2.63
C ALA A 35 5.42 3.49 -2.14
N VAL A 36 4.43 4.17 -2.73
CA VAL A 36 4.04 5.54 -2.32
C VAL A 36 3.49 5.53 -0.89
N ASP A 37 2.63 4.57 -0.53
CA ASP A 37 2.12 4.43 0.83
C ASP A 37 3.24 4.24 1.85
N ALA A 38 4.30 3.51 1.49
CA ALA A 38 5.44 3.28 2.37
C ALA A 38 6.22 4.58 2.61
N GLN A 39 6.41 5.39 1.57
CA GLN A 39 7.07 6.70 1.66
C GLN A 39 6.28 7.65 2.56
N ILE A 40 4.96 7.75 2.35
CA ILE A 40 4.08 8.62 3.14
C ILE A 40 4.11 8.20 4.62
N ARG A 41 4.05 6.90 4.92
CA ARG A 41 4.14 6.42 6.31
C ARG A 41 5.49 6.73 6.96
N ALA A 42 6.59 6.52 6.23
CA ALA A 42 7.93 6.85 6.72
C ALA A 42 8.07 8.35 7.04
N GLN A 43 7.50 9.23 6.20
CA GLN A 43 7.47 10.67 6.45
C GLN A 43 6.68 11.01 7.72
N MET A 44 5.46 10.47 7.88
CA MET A 44 4.65 10.69 9.08
C MET A 44 5.32 10.16 10.37
N GLU A 45 6.08 9.06 10.28
CA GLU A 45 6.86 8.55 11.41
C GLU A 45 8.05 9.46 11.75
N GLY A 46 8.68 10.07 10.74
CA GLY A 46 9.70 11.09 10.94
C GLY A 46 9.13 12.34 11.63
N GLU A 47 7.97 12.80 11.19
CA GLU A 47 7.26 13.95 11.77
C GLU A 47 6.84 13.69 13.23
N ARG A 48 6.40 12.46 13.57
CA ARG A 48 6.04 12.10 14.96
C ARG A 48 7.23 11.98 15.91
N ARG A 49 8.46 11.93 15.40
CA ARG A 49 9.69 11.81 16.18
C ARG A 49 10.41 13.15 16.38
N GLY A 50 9.98 14.22 15.69
CA GLY A 50 10.45 15.59 15.88
C GLY A 50 9.53 16.37 16.82
#